data_AF-A0AAW8TYW9-F1
#
_entry.id   AF-A0AAW8TYW9-F1
#
_cell.length_a   1.000
_cell.length_b   1.000
_cell.length_c   1.000
_cell.angle_alpha   90.00
_cell.angle_beta   90.00
_cell.angle_gamma   90.00
#
_symmetry.space_group_name_H-M   'P 1'
#
loop_
_entity.id
_entity.type
_entity.pdbx_description
1 polymer ?
#
loop_
_entity_poly.entity_id
_entity_poly.type
_entity_poly.pdbx_seq_one_letter_code
_entity_poly.pdbx_strand_id
1 'polypeptide(L)' 'MQTKAKKRVNIVSVSLVKESSFLYEPRRCSSANSAYQLFAPFVESKDREHVVIAGLNTKNEPLLKSLQESA' A
#
# COMPACT_ATOMS: atom_id res chain seq x y z
N MET A 1 31.55 17.40 25.84
CA MET A 1 30.10 17.19 25.64
C MET A 1 29.88 16.61 24.26
N GLN A 2 29.46 15.35 24.13
CA GLN A 2 29.13 14.76 22.81
C GLN A 2 27.71 15.15 22.41
N THR A 3 27.55 15.89 21.32
CA THR A 3 26.26 16.20 20.70
C THR A 3 25.79 14.99 19.89
N LYS A 4 24.90 14.18 20.47
CA LYS A 4 24.25 13.08 19.74
C LYS A 4 23.50 13.63 18.52
N ALA A 5 23.86 13.17 17.33
CA ALA A 5 23.17 13.52 16.10
C ALA A 5 21.68 13.13 16.20
N LYS A 6 20.78 14.08 15.88
CA LYS A 6 19.32 13.86 15.89
C LYS A 6 18.82 13.74 14.45
N LYS A 7 18.03 12.70 14.17
CA LYS A 7 17.38 12.51 12.87
C LYS A 7 16.17 13.45 12.76
N ARG A 8 16.05 14.18 11.64
CA ARG A 8 14.87 15.01 11.34
C ARG A 8 13.71 14.09 10.98
N VAL A 9 12.57 14.25 11.65
CA VAL A 9 11.34 13.49 11.38
C VAL A 9 10.38 14.43 10.66
N ASN A 10 9.99 14.07 9.44
CA ASN A 10 8.99 14.82 8.68
C ASN A 10 7.59 14.41 9.14
N ILE A 11 6.72 15.39 9.34
CA ILE A 11 5.29 15.20 9.59
C ILE A 11 4.57 15.61 8.30
N VAL A 12 3.91 14.66 7.65
CA VAL A 12 3.18 14.89 6.39
C VAL A 12 1.71 14.55 6.58
N SER A 13 0.83 15.39 6.04
CA SER A 13 -0.61 15.12 5.93
C SER A 13 -0.91 14.69 4.50
N VAL A 14 -1.57 13.55 4.33
CA VAL A 14 -1.85 12.96 3.01
C VAL A 14 -3.37 12.90 2.81
N SER A 15 -3.86 13.54 1.74
CA SER A 15 -5.26 13.44 1.32
C SER A 15 -5.42 12.28 0.35
N LEU A 16 -6.28 11.32 0.68
CA LEU A 16 -6.55 10.16 -0.18
C LEU A 16 -7.51 10.57 -1.31
N VAL A 17 -7.07 10.40 -2.55
CA VAL A 17 -7.89 10.57 -3.75
C VAL A 17 -8.11 9.20 -4.37
N LYS A 18 -9.36 8.86 -4.73
CA LYS A 18 -9.66 7.63 -5.48
C LYS A 18 -9.33 7.87 -6.96
N GLU A 19 -8.18 7.35 -7.40
CA GLU A 19 -7.74 7.53 -8.79
C GLU A 19 -8.40 6.55 -9.76
N SER A 20 -8.59 5.29 -9.36
CA SER A 20 -9.13 4.25 -10.24
C SER A 20 -9.75 3.09 -9.46
N SER A 21 -10.37 2.16 -10.19
CA SER A 21 -10.83 0.88 -9.68
C SER A 21 -10.57 -0.22 -10.68
N PHE A 22 -10.19 -1.40 -10.20
CA PHE A 22 -9.99 -2.60 -11.00
C PHE A 22 -10.80 -3.76 -10.39
N LEU A 23 -11.10 -4.77 -11.21
CA LEU A 23 -11.85 -5.93 -10.76
C LEU A 23 -10.90 -6.98 -10.17
N TYR A 24 -11.24 -7.50 -8.98
CA TYR A 24 -10.47 -8.56 -8.32
C TYR A 24 -11.35 -9.81 -8.14
N GLU A 25 -11.07 -10.86 -8.92
CA GLU A 25 -11.86 -12.09 -8.98
C GLU A 25 -11.89 -12.93 -7.69
N PRO A 26 -10.78 -13.11 -6.94
CA PRO A 26 -10.79 -14.01 -5.78
C PRO A 26 -11.69 -13.53 -4.62
N ARG A 27 -12.09 -12.25 -4.62
CA ARG A 27 -12.93 -11.53 -3.61
C ARG A 27 -12.48 -11.62 -2.15
N ARG A 28 -11.55 -12.52 -1.81
CA ARG A 28 -10.96 -12.73 -0.49
C ARG A 28 -9.45 -12.90 -0.63
N CYS A 29 -8.74 -12.38 0.35
CA CYS A 29 -7.30 -12.54 0.52
C CYS A 29 -7.03 -13.47 1.70
N SER A 30 -7.17 -14.78 1.49
CA SER A 30 -6.97 -15.81 2.51
C SER A 30 -5.60 -16.50 2.44
N SER A 31 -4.80 -16.21 1.41
CA SER A 31 -3.48 -16.81 1.19
C SER A 31 -2.46 -15.78 0.71
N ALA A 32 -1.17 -16.06 0.89
CA ALA A 32 -0.10 -15.22 0.37
C ALA A 32 -0.20 -15.04 -1.16
N ASN A 33 -0.61 -16.08 -1.90
CA ASN A 33 -0.81 -16.00 -3.33
C ASN A 33 -1.94 -15.04 -3.72
N SER A 34 -3.06 -15.06 -2.98
CA SER A 34 -4.15 -14.09 -3.20
C SER A 34 -3.73 -12.65 -2.88
N ALA A 35 -2.88 -12.44 -1.88
CA ALA A 35 -2.30 -11.12 -1.63
C ALA A 35 -1.39 -10.68 -2.79
N TYR A 36 -0.52 -11.56 -3.30
CA TYR A 36 0.31 -11.26 -4.47
C TYR A 36 -0.54 -10.88 -5.68
N GLN A 37 -1.56 -11.67 -6.04
CA GLN A 37 -2.48 -11.34 -7.14
C GLN A 37 -3.17 -9.99 -6.95
N LEU A 38 -3.46 -9.62 -5.69
CA LEU A 38 -4.03 -8.33 -5.36
C LEU A 38 -3.04 -7.18 -5.63
N PHE A 39 -1.74 -7.35 -5.35
CA PHE A 39 -0.74 -6.27 -5.44
C PHE A 39 0.06 -6.26 -6.75
N ALA A 40 0.20 -7.39 -7.44
CA ALA A 40 1.03 -7.54 -8.65
C ALA A 40 0.78 -6.46 -9.71
N PRO A 41 -0.47 -6.11 -10.08
CA PRO A 41 -0.73 -5.09 -11.09
C PRO A 41 -0.22 -3.68 -10.73
N PHE A 42 0.06 -3.42 -9.46
CA PHE A 42 0.46 -2.10 -8.95
C PHE A 42 1.97 -1.99 -8.70
N VAL A 43 2.68 -3.13 -8.63
CA VAL A 43 4.10 -3.18 -8.28
C VAL A 43 4.94 -3.65 -9.46
N GLU A 44 4.48 -4.63 -10.25
CA GLU A 44 5.29 -5.24 -11.32
C GLU A 44 5.72 -4.25 -12.40
N SER A 45 4.93 -3.23 -12.66
CA SER A 45 5.22 -2.24 -13.70
C SER A 45 5.98 -1.01 -13.19
N LYS A 46 6.34 -0.95 -11.91
CA LYS A 46 6.96 0.23 -11.30
C LYS A 46 8.46 0.03 -11.06
N ASP A 47 9.25 0.98 -11.58
CA ASP A 47 10.71 0.96 -11.55
C ASP A 47 11.31 1.44 -10.21
N ARG A 48 10.51 2.12 -9.39
CA ARG A 48 10.93 2.61 -8.05
C ARG A 48 10.25 1.83 -6.94
N GLU A 49 10.79 1.91 -5.72
CA GLU A 49 10.15 1.32 -4.55
C GLU A 49 8.80 2.01 -4.27
N HIS A 50 7.76 1.21 -4.02
CA HIS A 50 6.42 1.70 -3.70
C HIS A 50 5.87 0.96 -2.50
N VAL A 51 5.15 1.67 -1.64
CA VAL A 51 4.46 1.08 -0.50
C VAL A 51 2.98 1.03 -0.82
N VAL A 52 2.46 -0.19 -1.02
CA VAL A 52 1.04 -0.41 -1.29
C VAL A 52 0.38 -0.98 -0.04
N ILE A 53 -0.70 -0.34 0.41
CA ILE A 53 -1.47 -0.78 1.57
C ILE A 53 -2.89 -1.13 1.12
N ALA A 54 -3.37 -2.30 1.52
CA ALA A 54 -4.76 -2.71 1.33
C ALA A 54 -5.45 -2.90 2.68
N GLY A 55 -6.62 -2.29 2.85
CA GLY A 55 -7.54 -2.56 3.94
C GLY A 55 -8.45 -3.73 3.60
N LEU A 56 -8.49 -4.73 4.48
CA LEU A 56 -9.39 -5.88 4.38
C LEU A 56 -10.52 -5.77 5.42
N ASN A 57 -11.70 -6.31 5.10
CA ASN A 57 -12.78 -6.46 6.09
C ASN A 57 -12.59 -7.70 6.99
N THR A 58 -13.52 -7.92 7.92
CA THR A 58 -13.53 -9.08 8.82
C THR A 58 -13.67 -10.44 8.11
N LYS A 59 -14.05 -10.45 6.83
CA LYS A 59 -14.11 -11.64 5.97
C LYS A 59 -12.90 -11.76 5.02
N ASN A 60 -11.87 -10.95 5.25
CA ASN A 60 -10.67 -10.81 4.41
C ASN A 60 -10.98 -10.36 2.97
N GLU A 61 -12.08 -9.64 2.76
CA GLU A 61 -12.43 -9.06 1.46
C GLU A 61 -11.78 -7.66 1.35
N PRO A 62 -11.19 -7.31 0.21
CA PRO A 62 -10.54 -6.01 0.04
C PRO A 62 -11.59 -4.89 -0.03
N LEU A 63 -11.53 -3.96 0.93
CA LEU A 63 -12.45 -2.81 1.02
C LEU A 63 -11.88 -1.56 0.36
N LEU A 64 -10.58 -1.32 0.53
CA LEU A 64 -9.91 -0.11 0.09
C LEU A 64 -8.45 -0.41 -0.15
N LYS A 65 -7.85 0.21 -1.17
CA LYS A 65 -6.40 0.26 -1.32
C LYS A 65 -5.95 1.71 -1.31
N SER A 66 -4.95 2.02 -0.52
CA SER A 66 -4.20 3.27 -0.60
C SER A 66 -2.83 2.93 -1.20
N LEU A 67 -2.59 3.40 -2.42
CA LEU A 67 -1.25 3.43 -3.00
C LEU A 67 -0.53 4.64 -2.40
N GLN A 68 0.57 4.42 -1.68
CA GLN A 68 1.49 5.50 -1.36
C GLN A 68 2.71 5.36 -2.27
N GLU A 69 2.92 6.36 -3.12
CA GLU A 69 4.18 6.54 -3.83
C GLU A 69 5.26 6.84 -2.78
N SER A 70 6.28 6.00 -2.67
CA SER A 70 7.47 6.37 -1.87
C SER A 70 8.26 7.39 -2.67
N ALA A 71 8.65 8.46 -1.99
CA ALA A 71 9.41 9.59 -2.52
C ALA A 71 10.85 9.21 -2.89
#